data_AF-A0A1V5IGP5-F1
#
_entry.id   AF-A0A1V5IGP5-F1
#
_cell.length_a   1.000
_cell.length_b   1.000
_cell.length_c   1.000
_cell.angle_alpha   90.00
_cell.angle_beta   90.00
_cell.angle_gamma   90.00
#
_symmetry.space_group_name_H-M   'P 1'
#
loop_
_entity.id
_entity.type
_entity.pdbx_description
1 polymer ?
#
loop_
_entity_poly.entity_id
_entity_poly.type
_entity_poly.pdbx_seq_one_letter_code
_entity_poly.pdbx_strand_id
1 'polypeptide(L)'
;MTDSTSTIAGNYPGGIRITCILEEGNPTVSTSSYDPTGQYRTNLTFASELAEGDIVAIANDTDCTYAATGGIPVVETPVDGETLVVGQIVSTPKLQRFPANSAAANSLAKRLAGKYYRTAVVELWCCNKVIEATVMCNGSNACVPGVGATLHYNITSGSAGHSLCFDSESSGGVGVIPFHYVAAGSDGDTATILCGITGLLDAATGA
;
A
#
# COMPACT_ATOMS: atom_id res chain seq x y z
N MET A 1 33.65 18.21 5.77
CA MET A 1 32.27 18.17 5.24
C MET A 1 31.61 19.43 5.74
N THR A 2 31.25 20.36 4.86
CA THR A 2 30.62 21.64 5.25
C THR A 2 29.14 21.37 5.49
N ASP A 3 28.72 21.48 6.75
CA ASP A 3 27.31 21.38 7.11
C ASP A 3 26.55 22.56 6.48
N SER A 4 25.66 22.25 5.53
CA SER A 4 24.87 23.22 4.76
C SER A 4 23.41 23.22 5.23
N THR A 5 23.14 22.77 6.45
CA THR A 5 21.79 22.76 7.01
C THR A 5 21.29 24.19 7.21
N SER A 6 20.14 24.48 6.60
CA SER A 6 19.45 25.77 6.70
C SER A 6 18.18 25.57 7.53
N THR A 7 17.96 26.40 8.53
CA THR A 7 16.71 26.42 9.32
C THR A 7 15.53 27.02 8.55
N ILE A 8 15.78 27.57 7.35
CA ILE A 8 14.76 28.20 6.51
C ILE A 8 14.03 27.15 5.67
N ALA A 9 14.71 26.10 5.22
CA ALA A 9 14.10 24.99 4.49
C ALA A 9 13.56 23.95 5.49
N GLY A 10 12.26 23.63 5.40
CA GLY A 10 11.59 22.70 6.32
C GLY A 10 10.59 21.78 5.61
N ASN A 11 9.93 20.92 6.39
CA ASN A 11 8.86 20.05 5.89
C ASN A 11 7.55 20.85 5.80
N TYR A 12 7.12 21.15 4.58
CA TYR A 12 5.86 21.84 4.33
C TYR A 12 4.77 20.81 4.04
N PRO A 13 3.62 20.86 4.73
CA PRO A 13 2.53 19.93 4.48
C PRO A 13 1.96 20.16 3.07
N GLY A 14 1.69 19.09 2.33
CA GLY A 14 1.10 19.20 1.01
C GLY A 14 0.58 17.92 0.40
N GLY A 15 0.98 16.75 0.92
CA GLY A 15 0.56 15.46 0.40
C GLY A 15 -0.84 15.01 0.86
N ILE A 16 -1.35 13.98 0.22
CA ILE A 16 -2.61 13.33 0.60
C ILE A 16 -2.36 12.45 1.83
N ARG A 17 -3.13 12.67 2.89
CA ARG A 17 -3.01 11.89 4.12
C ARG A 17 -4.05 10.79 4.16
N ILE A 18 -3.60 9.54 4.15
CA ILE A 18 -4.45 8.36 4.20
C ILE A 18 -3.88 7.35 5.19
N THR A 19 -4.76 6.57 5.83
CA THR A 19 -4.34 5.42 6.63
C THR A 19 -3.74 4.36 5.72
N CYS A 20 -2.56 3.85 6.07
CA CYS A 20 -1.93 2.70 5.44
C CYS A 20 -1.68 1.59 6.46
N ILE A 21 -1.65 0.36 5.98
CA ILE A 21 -1.12 -0.81 6.69
C ILE A 21 0.40 -0.78 6.57
N LEU A 22 1.10 -1.01 7.67
CA LEU A 22 2.55 -1.15 7.66
C LEU A 22 2.93 -2.62 7.47
N GLU A 23 3.62 -2.92 6.38
CA GLU A 23 4.34 -4.17 6.15
C GLU A 23 5.70 -4.05 6.86
N GLU A 24 5.83 -4.77 7.96
CA GLU A 24 6.99 -4.68 8.85
C GLU A 24 7.65 -6.07 9.02
N GLY A 25 7.42 -6.94 8.02
CA GLY A 25 7.80 -8.34 8.02
C GLY A 25 7.13 -9.20 9.10
N ASN A 26 7.66 -10.42 9.27
CA ASN A 26 7.14 -11.42 10.21
C ASN A 26 7.46 -11.04 11.66
N PRO A 27 6.46 -10.79 12.53
CA PRO A 27 6.73 -10.43 13.90
C PRO A 27 7.11 -11.65 14.76
N THR A 28 7.91 -11.40 15.78
CA THR A 28 8.25 -12.35 16.84
C THR A 28 7.43 -12.07 18.09
N VAL A 29 6.64 -13.04 18.54
CA VAL A 29 5.91 -12.98 19.81
C VAL A 29 6.77 -13.62 20.90
N SER A 30 7.20 -12.83 21.88
CA SER A 30 7.79 -13.34 23.12
C SER A 30 6.70 -13.48 24.16
N THR A 31 6.49 -14.70 24.64
CA THR A 31 5.53 -14.95 25.71
C THR A 31 6.09 -14.63 27.08
N SER A 32 7.41 -14.41 27.24
CA SER A 32 8.09 -14.42 28.53
C SER A 32 9.02 -13.22 28.71
N SER A 33 8.46 -12.02 28.71
CA SER A 33 9.21 -10.80 29.02
C SER A 33 8.86 -10.27 30.41
N TYR A 34 9.86 -9.83 31.15
CA TYR A 34 9.68 -9.15 32.43
C TYR A 34 9.83 -7.65 32.23
N ASP A 35 8.86 -6.87 32.71
CA ASP A 35 9.03 -5.42 32.80
C ASP A 35 9.89 -5.05 34.04
N PRO A 36 10.30 -3.77 34.20
CA PRO A 36 11.10 -3.35 35.35
C PRO A 36 10.44 -3.58 36.73
N THR A 37 9.14 -3.86 36.77
CA THR A 37 8.41 -4.20 37.99
C THR A 37 8.36 -5.71 38.27
N GLY A 38 8.95 -6.52 37.38
CA GLY A 38 8.91 -7.98 37.45
C GLY A 38 7.60 -8.59 36.96
N GLN A 39 6.72 -7.79 36.35
CA GLN A 39 5.46 -8.29 35.81
C GLN A 39 5.71 -8.96 34.46
N TYR A 40 5.04 -10.10 34.28
CA TYR A 40 5.08 -10.87 33.04
C TYR A 40 4.26 -10.19 31.96
N ARG A 41 4.88 -9.92 30.80
CA ARG A 41 4.23 -9.35 29.62
C ARG A 41 4.55 -10.16 28.38
N THR A 42 3.59 -10.18 27.46
CA THR A 42 3.81 -10.63 26.09
C THR A 42 4.33 -9.46 25.26
N ASN A 43 5.47 -9.64 24.60
CA ASN A 43 6.05 -8.64 23.71
C ASN A 43 5.92 -9.07 22.26
N LEU A 44 5.78 -8.08 21.37
CA LEU A 44 5.76 -8.25 19.93
C LEU A 44 6.89 -7.40 19.35
N THR A 45 7.73 -8.00 18.51
CA THR A 45 8.82 -7.30 17.82
C THR A 45 8.64 -7.52 16.32
N PHE A 46 8.52 -6.45 15.55
CA PHE A 46 8.45 -6.52 14.08
C PHE A 46 9.84 -6.69 13.48
N ALA A 47 9.93 -7.27 12.28
CA ALA A 47 11.21 -7.56 11.63
C ALA A 47 11.84 -6.29 11.05
N SER A 48 11.00 -5.41 10.50
CA SER A 48 11.36 -4.13 9.91
C SER A 48 10.45 -3.05 10.50
N GLU A 49 10.63 -2.74 11.79
CA GLU A 49 9.75 -1.82 12.49
C GLU A 49 9.83 -0.40 11.90
N LEU A 50 8.70 0.13 11.46
CA LEU A 50 8.53 1.48 10.93
C LEU A 50 8.07 2.46 12.03
N ALA A 51 8.55 3.69 11.99
CA ALA A 51 8.25 4.72 12.96
C ALA A 51 7.62 5.97 12.31
N GLU A 52 7.03 6.82 13.14
CA GLU A 52 6.62 8.16 12.70
C GLU A 52 7.84 8.94 12.21
N GLY A 53 7.74 9.50 11.00
CA GLY A 53 8.84 10.16 10.30
C GLY A 53 9.54 9.28 9.25
N ASP A 54 9.31 7.97 9.24
CA ASP A 54 9.96 7.10 8.24
C ASP A 54 9.36 7.28 6.84
N ILE A 55 10.24 7.16 5.84
CA ILE A 55 9.88 7.15 4.43
C ILE A 55 9.43 5.74 4.04
N VAL A 56 8.37 5.66 3.24
CA VAL A 56 7.75 4.39 2.89
C VAL A 56 7.54 4.23 1.39
N ALA A 57 7.60 2.98 0.94
CA ALA A 57 7.25 2.56 -0.41
C ALA A 57 5.93 1.78 -0.42
N ILE A 58 5.28 1.64 -1.58
CA ILE A 58 4.11 0.76 -1.73
C ILE A 58 4.58 -0.69 -1.66
N ALA A 59 3.97 -1.49 -0.79
CA ALA A 59 4.28 -2.91 -0.70
C ALA A 59 3.80 -3.67 -1.93
N ASN A 60 4.74 -4.15 -2.74
CA ASN A 60 4.46 -4.89 -3.97
C ASN A 60 4.35 -6.40 -3.69
N ASP A 61 3.21 -6.81 -3.14
CA ASP A 61 2.91 -8.21 -2.83
C ASP A 61 1.53 -8.62 -3.36
N THR A 62 1.41 -9.87 -3.81
CA THR A 62 0.16 -10.46 -4.31
C THR A 62 -0.92 -10.62 -3.24
N ASP A 63 -0.55 -10.66 -1.96
CA ASP A 63 -1.49 -10.72 -0.84
C ASP A 63 -2.21 -9.38 -0.59
N CYS A 64 -1.69 -8.26 -1.13
CA CYS A 64 -2.24 -6.91 -1.02
C CYS A 64 -3.51 -6.70 -1.86
N THR A 65 -4.46 -7.65 -1.84
CA THR A 65 -5.76 -7.51 -2.51
C THR A 65 -6.70 -6.56 -1.73
N TYR A 66 -7.62 -5.89 -2.44
CA TYR A 66 -8.59 -4.98 -1.81
C TYR A 66 -9.40 -5.65 -0.68
N ALA A 67 -9.77 -6.91 -0.87
CA ALA A 67 -10.50 -7.68 0.13
C ALA A 67 -9.64 -8.02 1.37
N ALA A 68 -8.38 -8.40 1.17
CA ALA A 68 -7.48 -8.76 2.27
C ALA A 68 -7.09 -7.54 3.13
N THR A 69 -6.95 -6.37 2.51
CA THR A 69 -6.57 -5.13 3.20
C THR A 69 -7.77 -4.32 3.71
N GLY A 70 -8.98 -4.64 3.25
CA GLY A 70 -10.17 -3.81 3.50
C GLY A 70 -10.11 -2.46 2.78
N GLY A 71 -9.45 -2.40 1.62
CA GLY A 71 -9.27 -1.19 0.82
C GLY A 71 -8.18 -0.23 1.33
N ILE A 72 -7.40 -0.65 2.32
CA ILE A 72 -6.31 0.15 2.90
C ILE A 72 -5.01 -0.14 2.14
N PRO A 73 -4.30 0.86 1.60
CA PRO A 73 -2.99 0.65 1.01
C PRO A 73 -2.00 0.03 1.98
N VAL A 74 -1.10 -0.81 1.47
CA VAL A 74 -0.01 -1.42 2.25
C VAL A 74 1.29 -0.74 1.86
N VAL A 75 2.09 -0.34 2.85
CA VAL A 75 3.38 0.31 2.65
C VAL A 75 4.48 -0.41 3.42
N GLU A 76 5.70 -0.36 2.90
CA GLU A 76 6.86 -1.05 3.47
C GLU A 76 8.09 -0.14 3.52
N THR A 77 9.15 -0.66 4.14
CA THR A 77 10.47 0.01 4.13
C THR A 77 11.02 -0.01 2.71
N PRO A 78 11.39 1.14 2.13
CA PRO A 78 11.99 1.17 0.79
C PRO A 78 13.28 0.36 0.71
N VAL A 79 13.47 -0.35 -0.40
CA VAL A 79 14.73 -1.05 -0.71
C VAL A 79 15.54 -0.32 -1.78
N ASP A 80 16.83 -0.68 -1.90
CA ASP A 80 17.71 -0.05 -2.90
C ASP A 80 17.19 -0.27 -4.33
N GLY A 81 17.19 0.79 -5.12
CA GLY A 81 16.64 0.79 -6.49
C GLY A 81 15.12 0.86 -6.60
N GLU A 82 14.39 1.01 -5.49
CA GLU A 82 12.93 1.07 -5.51
C GLU A 82 12.40 2.40 -6.07
N THR A 83 11.51 2.30 -7.06
CA THR A 83 10.85 3.46 -7.67
C THR A 83 9.50 3.80 -7.02
N LEU A 84 9.08 3.00 -6.04
CA LEU A 84 7.75 3.08 -5.40
C LEU A 84 7.76 3.85 -4.08
N VAL A 85 8.77 4.69 -3.85
CA VAL A 85 8.85 5.54 -2.66
C VAL A 85 7.80 6.65 -2.75
N VAL A 86 6.77 6.58 -1.90
CA VAL A 86 5.54 7.36 -2.10
C VAL A 86 5.29 8.44 -1.05
N GLY A 87 5.91 8.38 0.11
CA GLY A 87 5.58 9.31 1.19
C GLY A 87 6.27 9.05 2.51
N GLN A 88 5.73 9.68 3.56
CA GLN A 88 6.24 9.62 4.93
C GLN A 88 5.14 9.29 5.92
N ILE A 89 5.46 8.53 6.97
CA ILE A 89 4.56 8.29 8.10
C ILE A 89 4.44 9.57 8.95
N VAL A 90 3.21 10.06 9.11
CA VAL A 90 2.93 11.33 9.83
C VAL A 90 2.08 11.13 11.10
N SER A 91 1.89 9.89 11.52
CA SER A 91 1.24 9.57 12.79
C SER A 91 1.87 8.36 13.44
N THR A 92 1.81 8.31 14.76
CA THR A 92 2.29 7.17 15.55
C THR A 92 1.62 5.86 15.11
N PRO A 93 2.37 4.84 14.68
CA PRO A 93 1.84 3.53 14.32
C PRO A 93 1.04 2.86 15.45
N LYS A 94 -0.09 2.26 15.12
CA LYS A 94 -0.99 1.60 16.08
C LYS A 94 -1.26 0.15 15.69
N LEU A 95 -1.00 -0.77 16.62
CA LEU A 95 -1.32 -2.19 16.47
C LEU A 95 -2.83 -2.42 16.42
N GLN A 96 -3.29 -3.13 15.40
CA GLN A 96 -4.71 -3.46 15.24
C GLN A 96 -5.12 -4.66 16.07
N ARG A 97 -4.29 -5.71 16.12
CA ARG A 97 -4.52 -6.89 16.94
C ARG A 97 -3.22 -7.57 17.31
N PHE A 98 -3.16 -8.10 18.52
CA PHE A 98 -2.02 -8.91 18.98
C PHE A 98 -2.18 -10.37 18.52
N PRO A 99 -1.18 -10.99 17.84
CA PRO A 99 -1.24 -12.39 17.45
C PRO A 99 -1.02 -13.33 18.64
N ALA A 100 -1.67 -14.50 18.62
CA ALA A 100 -1.54 -15.48 19.70
C ALA A 100 -0.11 -16.06 19.82
N ASN A 101 0.59 -16.19 18.70
CA ASN A 101 1.98 -16.64 18.61
C ASN A 101 2.56 -16.24 17.24
N SER A 102 3.87 -16.35 17.07
CA SER A 102 4.54 -15.98 15.80
C SER A 102 4.00 -16.75 14.58
N ALA A 103 3.60 -18.02 14.75
CA ALA A 103 3.08 -18.84 13.66
C ALA A 103 1.72 -18.36 13.12
N ALA A 104 0.96 -17.62 13.94
CA ALA A 104 -0.29 -16.98 13.52
C ALA A 104 -0.06 -15.75 12.61
N ALA A 105 1.16 -15.22 12.52
CA ALA A 105 1.48 -13.99 11.79
C ALA A 105 2.73 -14.11 10.89
N ASN A 106 3.22 -15.32 10.60
CA ASN A 106 4.47 -15.57 9.87
C ASN A 106 4.40 -15.48 8.34
N SER A 107 3.38 -14.79 7.80
CA SER A 107 3.24 -14.45 6.37
C SER A 107 2.31 -13.24 6.25
N LEU A 108 2.39 -12.52 5.13
CA LEU A 108 1.54 -11.35 4.89
C LEU A 108 0.06 -11.73 4.85
N ALA A 109 -0.33 -12.76 4.09
CA ALA A 109 -1.69 -13.32 4.08
C ALA A 109 -2.26 -13.54 5.48
N LYS A 110 -1.49 -14.16 6.38
CA LYS A 110 -1.93 -14.40 7.77
C LYS A 110 -2.05 -13.11 8.58
N ARG A 111 -1.14 -12.16 8.40
CA ARG A 111 -1.21 -10.84 9.06
C ARG A 111 -2.44 -10.07 8.61
N LEU A 112 -2.73 -10.05 7.32
CA LEU A 112 -3.89 -9.38 6.75
C LEU A 112 -5.19 -10.01 7.26
N ALA A 113 -5.33 -11.33 7.14
CA ALA A 113 -6.51 -12.06 7.61
C ALA A 113 -6.74 -11.92 9.13
N GLY A 114 -5.66 -11.94 9.92
CA GLY A 114 -5.71 -11.83 11.37
C GLY A 114 -5.76 -10.41 11.93
N LYS A 115 -5.54 -9.39 11.08
CA LYS A 115 -5.31 -7.99 11.48
C LYS A 115 -4.10 -7.81 12.41
N TYR A 116 -3.06 -8.62 12.23
CA TYR A 116 -1.83 -8.61 13.04
C TYR A 116 -0.78 -7.65 12.50
N TYR A 117 -1.19 -6.44 12.16
CA TYR A 117 -0.36 -5.39 11.59
C TYR A 117 -0.59 -4.08 12.34
N ARG A 118 0.31 -3.12 12.15
CA ARG A 118 0.09 -1.74 12.57
C ARG A 118 -0.46 -0.92 11.41
N THR A 119 -1.18 0.14 11.75
CA THR A 119 -1.58 1.16 10.78
C THR A 119 -1.09 2.52 11.23
N ALA A 120 -0.82 3.37 10.25
CA ALA A 120 -0.46 4.76 10.48
C ALA A 120 -1.00 5.61 9.32
N VAL A 121 -1.14 6.92 9.55
CA VAL A 121 -1.39 7.88 8.49
C VAL A 121 -0.08 8.15 7.76
N VAL A 122 -0.10 7.99 6.44
CA VAL A 122 1.00 8.32 5.54
C VAL A 122 0.60 9.55 4.73
N GLU A 123 1.51 10.51 4.64
CA GLU A 123 1.41 11.63 3.71
C GLU A 123 2.04 11.22 2.38
N LEU A 124 1.18 10.98 1.37
CA LEU A 124 1.57 10.59 0.02
C LEU A 124 1.93 11.84 -0.81
N TRP A 125 3.12 11.83 -1.40
CA TRP A 125 3.65 12.93 -2.22
C TRP A 125 3.43 12.73 -3.72
N CYS A 126 3.17 11.49 -4.13
CA CYS A 126 3.11 11.09 -5.54
C CYS A 126 1.74 11.29 -6.20
N CYS A 127 0.69 11.57 -5.43
CA CYS A 127 -0.70 11.54 -5.92
C CYS A 127 -1.38 12.91 -5.80
N ASN A 128 -2.05 13.33 -6.88
CA ASN A 128 -2.96 14.48 -6.87
C ASN A 128 -4.33 14.13 -6.28
N LYS A 129 -4.71 12.85 -6.38
CA LYS A 129 -5.95 12.32 -5.82
C LYS A 129 -5.78 10.84 -5.46
N VAL A 130 -6.44 10.39 -4.41
CA VAL A 130 -6.63 8.97 -4.11
C VAL A 130 -8.12 8.68 -4.24
N ILE A 131 -8.48 7.65 -4.99
CA ILE A 131 -9.87 7.35 -5.34
C ILE A 131 -10.06 5.84 -5.57
N GLU A 132 -11.29 5.38 -5.33
CA GLU A 132 -11.72 4.03 -5.70
C GLU A 132 -11.91 3.91 -7.22
N ALA A 133 -11.47 2.81 -7.79
CA ALA A 133 -11.65 2.50 -9.20
C ALA A 133 -11.94 1.01 -9.40
N THR A 134 -12.48 0.69 -10.57
CA THR A 134 -12.64 -0.68 -11.05
C THR A 134 -11.47 -1.04 -11.98
N VAL A 135 -10.93 -2.23 -11.82
CA VAL A 135 -10.05 -2.87 -12.80
C VAL A 135 -10.85 -3.94 -13.53
N MET A 136 -10.87 -3.88 -14.85
CA MET A 136 -11.38 -4.91 -15.74
C MET A 136 -10.20 -5.76 -16.23
N CYS A 137 -10.30 -7.07 -16.05
CA CYS A 137 -9.25 -8.01 -16.43
C CYS A 137 -9.33 -8.27 -17.94
N ASN A 138 -8.18 -8.33 -18.61
CA ASN A 138 -8.08 -8.72 -20.03
C ASN A 138 -7.76 -10.21 -20.25
N GLY A 139 -7.88 -11.03 -19.21
CA GLY A 139 -7.58 -12.47 -19.29
C GLY A 139 -6.11 -12.87 -19.14
N SER A 140 -5.16 -11.93 -19.17
CA SER A 140 -3.72 -12.26 -19.21
C SER A 140 -2.85 -11.46 -18.24
N ASN A 141 -3.25 -10.24 -17.90
CA ASN A 141 -2.42 -9.32 -17.13
C ASN A 141 -3.01 -9.04 -15.74
N ALA A 142 -2.17 -9.18 -14.72
CA ALA A 142 -2.50 -8.80 -13.35
C ALA A 142 -2.32 -7.29 -13.16
N CYS A 143 -3.12 -6.69 -12.27
CA CYS A 143 -2.84 -5.38 -11.71
C CYS A 143 -1.93 -5.56 -10.49
N VAL A 144 -0.77 -4.92 -10.50
CA VAL A 144 0.26 -5.07 -9.46
C VAL A 144 0.41 -3.77 -8.69
N PRO A 145 0.41 -3.76 -7.34
CA PRO A 145 0.57 -2.54 -6.56
C PRO A 145 1.82 -1.74 -6.97
N GLY A 146 1.68 -0.43 -7.08
CA GLY A 146 2.76 0.47 -7.49
C GLY A 146 3.01 0.51 -9.00
N VAL A 147 2.57 -0.48 -9.77
CA VAL A 147 2.86 -0.60 -11.21
C VAL A 147 1.76 0.08 -12.03
N GLY A 148 1.90 1.39 -12.23
CA GLY A 148 0.96 2.19 -13.01
C GLY A 148 0.96 1.93 -14.52
N ALA A 149 2.06 1.39 -15.05
CA ALA A 149 2.26 1.19 -16.48
C ALA A 149 1.34 0.12 -17.11
N THR A 150 0.59 -0.61 -16.29
CA THR A 150 -0.26 -1.74 -16.69
C THR A 150 -1.75 -1.42 -16.63
N LEU A 151 -2.14 -0.14 -16.50
CA LEU A 151 -3.54 0.27 -16.40
C LEU A 151 -3.87 1.38 -17.42
N HIS A 152 -4.79 1.10 -18.34
CA HIS A 152 -5.34 2.09 -19.28
C HIS A 152 -6.73 2.51 -18.84
N TYR A 153 -7.08 3.78 -18.98
CA TYR A 153 -8.44 4.22 -18.67
C TYR A 153 -9.40 3.67 -19.74
N ASN A 154 -10.28 2.76 -19.33
CA ASN A 154 -11.32 2.20 -20.19
C ASN A 154 -12.42 3.25 -20.36
N ILE A 155 -12.37 4.01 -21.46
CA ILE A 155 -13.31 5.10 -21.70
C ILE A 155 -14.73 4.56 -21.93
N THR A 156 -14.87 3.36 -22.49
CA THR A 156 -16.16 2.75 -22.79
C THR A 156 -16.89 2.41 -21.49
N SER A 157 -16.26 1.57 -20.66
CA SER A 157 -16.80 1.15 -19.37
C SER A 157 -16.90 2.31 -18.38
N GLY A 158 -15.89 3.18 -18.33
CA GLY A 158 -15.88 4.35 -17.45
C GLY A 158 -16.98 5.36 -17.78
N SER A 159 -17.25 5.61 -19.07
CA SER A 159 -18.33 6.51 -19.49
C SER A 159 -19.71 5.92 -19.26
N ALA A 160 -19.89 4.62 -19.52
CA ALA A 160 -21.15 3.92 -19.30
C ALA A 160 -21.49 3.78 -17.80
N GLY A 161 -20.48 3.51 -16.97
CA GLY A 161 -20.63 3.33 -15.52
C GLY A 161 -20.57 4.61 -14.71
N HIS A 162 -20.20 5.75 -15.31
CA HIS A 162 -19.94 7.01 -14.63
C HIS A 162 -18.92 6.89 -13.48
N SER A 163 -17.90 6.04 -13.66
CA SER A 163 -16.87 5.73 -12.68
C SER A 163 -15.50 5.57 -13.34
N LEU A 164 -14.43 5.54 -12.55
CA LEU A 164 -13.11 5.18 -13.07
C LEU A 164 -13.05 3.67 -13.27
N CYS A 165 -12.85 3.25 -14.52
CA CYS A 165 -12.59 1.88 -14.90
C CYS A 165 -11.27 1.82 -15.66
N PHE A 166 -10.43 0.85 -15.33
CA PHE A 166 -9.14 0.63 -15.97
C PHE A 166 -9.06 -0.80 -16.52
N ASP A 167 -8.49 -0.97 -17.70
CA ASP A 167 -8.16 -2.30 -18.21
C ASP A 167 -6.75 -2.69 -17.76
N SER A 168 -6.58 -3.91 -17.26
CA SER A 168 -5.26 -4.46 -16.98
C SER A 168 -4.56 -4.82 -18.28
N GLU A 169 -3.35 -4.32 -18.51
CA GLU A 169 -2.61 -4.48 -19.76
C GLU A 169 -1.13 -4.76 -19.52
N SER A 170 -0.41 -5.20 -20.56
CA SER A 170 1.01 -5.55 -20.44
C SER A 170 1.94 -4.34 -20.25
N SER A 171 1.60 -3.18 -20.82
CA SER A 171 2.34 -1.92 -20.70
C SER A 171 1.59 -0.78 -21.40
N GLY A 172 2.03 0.47 -21.18
CA GLY A 172 1.55 1.66 -21.89
C GLY A 172 0.61 2.55 -21.06
N GLY A 173 0.17 2.07 -19.91
CA GLY A 173 -0.64 2.84 -18.97
C GLY A 173 0.12 4.04 -18.39
N VAL A 174 -0.60 5.10 -18.05
CA VAL A 174 -0.03 6.34 -17.49
C VAL A 174 -0.98 6.98 -16.47
N GLY A 175 -0.40 7.75 -15.54
CA GLY A 175 -1.16 8.66 -14.69
C GLY A 175 -1.90 8.03 -13.51
N VAL A 176 -1.72 6.72 -13.28
CA VAL A 176 -2.35 5.98 -12.17
C VAL A 176 -1.31 5.15 -11.42
N ILE A 177 -1.48 4.99 -10.12
CA ILE A 177 -0.72 4.08 -9.27
C ILE A 177 -1.74 3.18 -8.53
N PRO A 178 -1.83 1.88 -8.84
CA PRO A 178 -2.69 0.98 -8.08
C PRO A 178 -2.09 0.71 -6.69
N PHE A 179 -2.94 0.62 -5.67
CA PHE A 179 -2.51 0.24 -4.31
C PHE A 179 -2.84 -1.21 -3.95
N HIS A 180 -3.47 -1.94 -4.87
CA HIS A 180 -3.99 -3.27 -4.62
C HIS A 180 -3.66 -4.23 -5.76
N TYR A 181 -3.40 -5.49 -5.40
CA TYR A 181 -3.20 -6.57 -6.34
C TYR A 181 -4.55 -7.10 -6.85
N VAL A 182 -4.61 -7.34 -8.16
CA VAL A 182 -5.70 -8.08 -8.82
C VAL A 182 -5.03 -9.11 -9.73
N ALA A 183 -5.27 -10.40 -9.49
CA ALA A 183 -4.74 -11.47 -10.33
C ALA A 183 -5.27 -11.35 -11.77
N ALA A 184 -4.54 -11.93 -12.72
CA ALA A 184 -5.05 -12.12 -14.08
C ALA A 184 -6.30 -13.03 -13.99
N GLY A 185 -7.48 -12.41 -14.01
CA GLY A 185 -8.78 -13.09 -14.05
C GLY A 185 -9.11 -13.56 -15.46
N SER A 186 -10.38 -13.90 -15.69
CA SER A 186 -10.91 -14.06 -17.04
C SER A 186 -11.15 -12.69 -17.66
N ASP A 187 -11.19 -12.64 -18.99
CA ASP A 187 -11.54 -11.42 -19.71
C ASP A 187 -12.93 -10.92 -19.30
N GLY A 188 -13.03 -9.64 -18.96
CA GLY A 188 -14.25 -8.98 -18.44
C GLY A 188 -14.50 -9.13 -16.94
N ASP A 189 -13.70 -9.91 -16.19
CA ASP A 189 -13.80 -9.96 -14.73
C ASP A 189 -13.45 -8.59 -14.13
N THR A 190 -14.23 -8.13 -13.14
CA THR A 190 -14.01 -6.84 -12.49
C THR A 190 -13.57 -6.97 -11.04
N ALA A 191 -12.63 -6.13 -10.62
CA ALA A 191 -12.21 -6.00 -9.24
C ALA A 191 -12.15 -4.54 -8.80
N THR A 192 -12.41 -4.28 -7.52
CA THR A 192 -12.25 -2.94 -6.93
C THR A 192 -10.83 -2.75 -6.45
N ILE A 193 -10.28 -1.56 -6.68
CA ILE A 193 -9.01 -1.11 -6.10
C ILE A 193 -9.15 0.32 -5.56
N LEU A 194 -8.29 0.67 -4.60
CA LEU A 194 -7.89 2.06 -4.40
C LEU A 194 -6.68 2.37 -5.27
N CYS A 195 -6.67 3.53 -5.92
CA CYS A 195 -5.54 4.01 -6.70
C CYS A 195 -5.25 5.49 -6.49
N GLY A 196 -4.01 5.87 -6.75
CA GLY A 196 -3.55 7.24 -6.82
C GLY A 196 -3.57 7.76 -8.26
N ILE A 197 -4.11 8.95 -8.49
CA ILE A 197 -4.03 9.66 -9.77
C ILE A 197 -2.86 10.63 -9.72
N THR A 198 -1.91 10.47 -10.63
CA THR A 198 -0.65 11.23 -10.67
C THR A 198 -0.60 12.23 -11.81
N GLY A 199 -1.47 12.11 -12.82
CA GLY A 199 -1.49 12.99 -13.98
C GLY A 199 -2.59 12.66 -14.97
N LEU A 200 -2.31 12.93 -16.25
CA LEU A 200 -3.20 12.60 -17.36
C LEU A 200 -3.31 11.09 -17.51
N LEU A 201 -4.51 10.62 -17.86
CA LEU A 201 -4.79 9.23 -18.15
C LEU A 201 -4.77 9.00 -19.66
N ASP A 202 -4.22 7.87 -20.08
CA ASP A 202 -4.38 7.40 -21.46
C ASP A 202 -5.72 6.69 -21.59
N ALA A 203 -6.57 7.21 -22.48
CA ALA A 203 -7.91 6.70 -22.71
C ALA A 203 -7.89 5.70 -23.87
N ALA A 204 -8.20 4.44 -23.57
CA ALA A 204 -8.33 3.38 -24.55
C ALA A 204 -9.80 2.91 -24.61
N THR A 205 -10.23 2.42 -25.77
CA THR A 205 -11.59 1.87 -25.96
C THR A 205 -11.82 0.58 -25.13
N GLY A 206 -10.76 0.05 -24.52
CA GLY A 206 -10.76 -1.23 -23.83
C GLY A 206 -10.95 -2.41 -24.78
N ALA A 207 -10.69 -3.61 -24.26
CA ALA A 207 -11.17 -4.84 -24.89
C ALA A 207 -12.70 -4.94 -24.78
#